data_AF-G7ZL65-F1
#
_entry.id   AF-G7ZL65-F1
#
_cell.length_a   1.000
_cell.length_b   1.000
_cell.length_c   1.000
_cell.angle_alpha   90.00
_cell.angle_beta   90.00
_cell.angle_gamma   90.00
#
_symmetry.space_group_name_H-M   'P 1'
#
loop_
_entity.id
_entity.type
_entity.pdbx_description
1 polymer ?
#
loop_
_entity_poly.entity_id
_entity_poly.type
_entity_poly.pdbx_seq_one_letter_code
_entity_poly.pdbx_strand_id
1 'polypeptide(L)' 'GHPARAILPYCQALEKLAPHIQQLSMESNGKGVSIEGVPLS' A
#
# COMPACT_ATOMS: atom_id res chain seq x y z
N GLY A 1 11.22 -10.21 -3.67
CA GLY A 1 9.75 -9.98 -3.67
C GLY A 1 9.37 -9.00 -4.77
N HIS A 2 8.08 -8.68 -4.91
CA HIS A 2 7.58 -7.65 -5.83
C HIS A 2 7.29 -6.37 -5.03
N PRO A 3 8.19 -5.37 -5.04
CA PRO A 3 8.11 -4.20 -4.14
C PRO A 3 7.02 -3.20 -4.52
N ALA A 4 6.46 -3.32 -5.73
CA ALA A 4 5.42 -2.44 -6.24
C ALA A 4 4.21 -3.26 -6.70
N ARG A 5 3.03 -2.62 -6.63
CA ARG A 5 1.76 -3.18 -7.09
C ARG A 5 1.06 -2.16 -8.00
N ALA A 6 0.72 -2.56 -9.21
CA ALA A 6 -0.11 -1.77 -10.11
C ALA A 6 -1.60 -1.96 -9.78
N ILE A 7 -2.37 -0.87 -9.79
CA ILE A 7 -3.82 -0.87 -9.66
C ILE A 7 -4.39 -0.25 -10.94
N LEU A 8 -5.00 -1.10 -11.78
CA LEU A 8 -5.44 -0.74 -13.14
C LEU A 8 -6.95 -1.02 -13.28
N PRO A 9 -7.82 -0.12 -12.77
CA PRO A 9 -9.26 -0.31 -12.87
C PRO A 9 -9.74 -0.11 -14.31
N TYR A 10 -10.49 -1.07 -14.85
CA TYR A 10 -11.15 -0.98 -16.16
C TYR A 10 -12.48 -0.20 -16.09
N CYS A 11 -12.54 0.81 -15.22
CA CYS A 11 -13.71 1.66 -15.02
C CYS A 11 -13.25 3.08 -14.73
N GLN A 12 -13.57 4.04 -15.60
CA GLN A 12 -13.15 5.44 -15.48
C GLN A 12 -13.63 6.09 -14.17
N ALA A 13 -14.81 5.69 -13.68
CA ALA A 13 -15.35 6.21 -12.43
C ALA A 13 -14.46 5.91 -11.20
N LEU A 14 -13.51 4.98 -11.31
CA LEU A 14 -12.57 4.59 -10.26
C LEU A 14 -11.19 5.27 -10.40
N GLU A 15 -11.08 6.38 -11.12
CA GLU A 15 -9.80 7.09 -11.32
C GLU A 15 -9.08 7.48 -10.01
N LYS A 16 -9.82 7.67 -8.91
CA LYS A 16 -9.27 8.03 -7.58
C LYS A 16 -8.99 6.82 -6.68
N LEU A 17 -9.23 5.60 -7.15
CA LEU A 17 -8.99 4.39 -6.36
C LEU A 17 -7.49 4.18 -6.09
N ALA A 18 -6.65 4.34 -7.12
CA ALA A 18 -5.21 4.15 -7.00
C ALA A 18 -4.56 5.05 -5.92
N PRO A 19 -4.76 6.38 -5.91
CA PRO A 19 -4.17 7.23 -4.86
C PRO A 19 -4.75 6.93 -3.46
N HIS A 20 -6.02 6.54 -3.36
CA HIS A 20 -6.59 6.16 -2.06
C HIS A 20 -5.95 4.89 -1.49
N ILE A 21 -5.78 3.85 -2.33
CA ILE A 21 -5.11 2.61 -1.91
C ILE A 21 -3.62 2.83 -1.66
N GLN A 22 -2.98 3.74 -2.40
CA GLN A 22 -1.59 4.11 -2.17
C GLN A 22 -1.40 4.61 -0.73
N GLN A 23 -2.23 5.56 -0.28
CA GLN A 23 -2.19 6.07 1.08
C GLN A 23 -2.45 4.95 2.09
N LEU A 24 -3.56 4.22 1.92
CA LEU A 24 -3.95 3.13 2.83
C LEU A 24 -2.83 2.11 3.01
N SER A 25 -2.27 1.59 1.90
CA SER A 25 -1.29 0.51 1.97
C SER A 25 0.07 1.00 2.44
N MET A 26 0.56 2.12 1.91
CA MET A 26 1.93 2.55 2.16
C MET A 26 2.07 3.17 3.56
N GLU A 27 1.11 4.01 3.98
CA GLU A 27 1.18 4.63 5.30
C GLU A 27 0.89 3.63 6.43
N SER A 28 0.01 2.66 6.20
CA SER A 28 -0.32 1.64 7.21
C SER A 28 0.79 0.59 7.33
N ASN A 29 1.26 0.04 6.20
CA ASN A 29 2.09 -1.16 6.19
C ASN A 29 3.57 -0.90 5.86
N GLY A 30 3.93 0.31 5.41
CA GLY A 30 5.32 0.72 5.19
C GLY A 30 6.06 1.02 6.50
N LYS A 31 6.06 0.06 7.43
CA LYS A 31 6.65 0.18 8.77
C LYS A 31 7.87 -0.73 8.89
N GLY A 32 8.78 -0.36 9.79
CA GLY A 32 10.03 -1.10 10.05
C GLY A 32 10.07 -1.82 11.40
N VAL A 33 8.96 -1.86 12.15
CA VAL A 33 8.88 -2.45 13.48
C VAL A 33 7.61 -3.27 13.59
N SER A 34 7.69 -4.46 14.19
CA SER A 34 6.54 -5.33 14.43
C SER A 34 5.66 -4.82 15.57
N ILE A 35 4.52 -5.47 15.80
CA ILE A 35 3.61 -5.11 16.90
C ILE A 35 4.23 -5.37 18.29
N GLU A 36 5.17 -6.30 18.38
CA GLU A 36 5.96 -6.60 19.57
C GLU A 36 7.10 -5.58 19.82
N GLY A 37 7.26 -4.59 18.95
CA GLY A 37 8.28 -3.54 19.09
C GLY A 37 9.67 -3.94 18.61
N VAL A 38 9.82 -5.08 17.92
CA VAL A 38 11.11 -5.52 17.35
C VAL A 38 11.29 -5.05 15.90
N PRO A 39 12.51 -4.69 15.45
CA PRO A 39 12.77 -4.32 14.06
C PRO A 39 12.42 -5.46 13.09
N LEU A 40 11.85 -5.11 11.94
CA LEU A 40 11.61 -6.04 10.83
C LEU A 40 12.91 -6.20 10.00
N SER A 41 13.28 -7.45 9.69
CA SER A 41 14.47 -7.82 8.89
C SER A 41 14.15 -7.99 7.41
#